data_AF-A0A1X1Q350-F1
#
_entry.id   AF-A0A1X1Q350-F1
#
_cell.length_a   1.000
_cell.length_b   1.000
_cell.length_c   1.000
_cell.angle_alpha   90.00
_cell.angle_beta   90.00
_cell.angle_gamma   90.00
#
_symmetry.space_group_name_H-M   'P 1'
#
loop_
_entity.id
_entity.type
_entity.pdbx_description
1 polymer ?
#
loop_
_entity_poly.entity_id
_entity_poly.type
_entity_poly.pdbx_seq_one_letter_code
_entity_poly.pdbx_strand_id
1 'polypeptide(L)'
;METRKYESPLGRDISTHKATNGRGWKSLKGQAALALAVSLWIAVGGVEAADITIGTGGDVASCDFVYNGHTSGTANDDAGEQSNHSTTITAGGTVNYSAYGGNSSNSNAISNSVTMTGGKVSGHVYGGYSSSGEASHNNVSFYPLF
;
A
#
# COMPACT_ATOMS: atom_id res chain seq x y z
N MET A 1 29.39 77.83 31.88
CA MET A 1 28.05 77.75 31.27
C MET A 1 27.28 76.73 32.09
N GLU A 2 26.40 77.20 32.98
CA GLU A 2 25.72 76.35 33.97
C GLU A 2 24.59 75.55 33.32
N THR A 3 24.54 74.24 33.59
CA THR A 3 23.44 73.36 33.23
C THR A 3 22.33 73.51 34.27
N ARG A 4 21.17 74.06 33.89
CA ARG A 4 19.95 73.97 34.69
C ARG A 4 19.12 72.74 34.33
N LYS A 5 18.62 72.15 35.40
CA LYS A 5 17.89 70.88 35.54
C LYS A 5 16.50 70.94 34.91
N TYR A 6 16.01 69.78 34.50
CA TYR A 6 14.58 69.45 34.54
C TYR A 6 14.43 68.08 35.21
N GLU A 7 13.88 68.07 36.43
CA GLU A 7 13.20 66.92 37.03
C GLU A 7 11.73 66.98 36.60
N SER A 8 11.06 65.88 36.30
CA SER A 8 10.26 65.08 37.26
C SER A 8 9.20 64.29 36.43
N PRO A 9 8.29 63.48 37.03
CA PRO A 9 8.46 62.38 37.97
C PRO A 9 7.65 61.11 37.58
N LEU A 10 8.00 59.96 38.20
CA LEU A 10 7.16 58.78 38.49
C LEU A 10 6.29 58.13 37.38
N GLY A 11 6.64 56.88 37.02
CA GLY A 11 5.63 55.85 36.76
C GLY A 11 5.89 54.89 35.61
N ARG A 12 5.89 53.59 35.97
CA ARG A 12 5.37 52.40 35.26
C ARG A 12 6.42 51.32 34.94
N ASP A 13 6.20 50.17 35.58
CA ASP A 13 6.71 48.86 35.22
C ASP A 13 6.48 48.53 33.75
N ILE A 14 7.52 48.00 33.10
CA ILE A 14 7.38 47.16 31.90
C ILE A 14 8.36 45.99 32.06
N SER A 15 7.84 44.84 32.50
CA SER A 15 8.50 43.53 32.37
C SER A 15 8.67 43.18 30.89
N THR A 16 9.60 42.28 30.53
CA THR A 16 9.60 41.33 29.37
C THR A 16 11.04 41.09 28.90
N HIS A 17 11.64 39.89 28.75
CA HIS A 17 11.21 38.50 28.83
C HIS A 17 12.41 37.63 29.25
N LYS A 18 12.14 36.57 30.03
CA LYS A 18 13.01 35.39 30.15
C LYS A 18 13.06 34.71 28.77
N ALA A 19 14.23 34.67 28.14
CA ALA A 19 14.47 33.92 26.90
C ALA A 19 14.37 32.41 27.19
N THR A 20 13.14 31.91 27.25
CA THR A 20 12.88 30.48 27.09
C THR A 20 12.95 30.20 25.60
N ASN A 21 14.16 29.93 25.10
CA ASN A 21 14.32 29.33 23.78
C ASN A 21 13.91 27.85 23.87
N GLY A 22 12.62 27.63 24.13
CA GLY A 22 11.95 26.40 23.78
C GLY A 22 12.09 26.29 22.27
N ARG A 23 13.03 25.46 21.81
CA ARG A 23 13.12 25.03 20.41
C ARG A 23 11.91 24.13 20.14
N GLY A 24 10.74 24.77 20.07
CA GLY A 24 9.51 24.14 19.65
C GLY A 24 9.71 23.58 18.25
N TRP A 25 9.36 22.31 18.08
CA TRP A 25 8.98 21.55 16.88
C TRP A 25 9.73 21.76 15.53
N LYS A 26 10.14 23.00 15.21
CA LYS A 26 10.87 23.45 14.02
C LYS A 26 12.37 23.19 14.05
N SER A 27 12.91 22.61 15.12
CA SER A 27 14.33 22.20 15.11
C SER A 27 14.52 21.07 14.11
N LEU A 28 15.67 20.99 13.43
CA LEU A 28 15.99 19.92 12.49
C LEU A 28 15.77 18.53 13.10
N LYS A 29 15.98 18.39 14.41
CA LYS A 29 15.70 17.17 15.20
C LYS A 29 14.20 16.87 15.33
N GLY A 30 13.36 17.90 15.47
CA GLY A 30 11.90 17.79 15.49
C GLY A 30 11.32 17.46 14.11
N GLN A 31 11.87 18.06 13.05
CA GLN A 31 11.52 17.70 11.67
C GLN A 31 11.98 16.29 11.31
N ALA A 32 13.19 15.89 11.73
CA ALA A 32 13.67 14.51 11.55
C ALA A 32 12.83 13.51 12.34
N ALA A 33 12.40 13.86 13.56
CA ALA A 33 11.50 13.02 14.35
C ALA A 33 10.10 12.93 13.73
N LEU A 34 9.57 14.02 13.17
CA LEU A 34 8.31 14.02 12.43
C LEU A 34 8.42 13.19 11.15
N ALA A 35 9.49 13.37 10.37
CA ALA A 35 9.75 12.58 9.17
C ALA A 35 9.90 11.09 9.50
N LEU A 36 10.60 10.75 10.59
CA LEU A 36 10.69 9.38 11.11
C LEU A 36 9.35 8.84 11.58
N ALA A 37 8.54 9.64 12.27
CA ALA A 37 7.23 9.21 12.76
C ALA A 37 6.23 9.03 11.61
N VAL A 38 6.26 9.91 10.61
CA VAL A 38 5.47 9.80 9.38
C VAL A 38 5.94 8.60 8.56
N SER A 39 7.25 8.37 8.43
CA SER A 39 7.77 7.18 7.75
C SER A 39 7.50 5.90 8.52
N LEU A 40 7.52 5.90 9.85
CA LEU A 40 7.11 4.75 10.67
C LEU A 40 5.62 4.46 10.50
N TRP A 41 4.76 5.47 10.47
CA TRP A 41 3.33 5.28 10.23
C TRP A 41 3.11 4.67 8.84
N ILE A 42 3.74 5.21 7.80
CA ILE A 42 3.67 4.64 6.45
C ILE A 42 4.25 3.21 6.41
N ALA A 43 5.28 2.91 7.19
CA ALA A 43 5.93 1.58 7.23
C ALA A 43 5.19 0.54 8.10
N VAL A 44 4.30 0.95 9.00
CA VAL A 44 3.47 0.05 9.82
C VAL A 44 2.14 -0.27 9.13
N GLY A 45 1.78 0.50 8.09
CA GLY A 45 0.90 0.00 7.04
C GLY A 45 1.69 -1.00 6.23
N GLY A 46 1.63 -2.27 6.63
CA GLY A 46 2.28 -3.36 5.92
C GLY A 46 2.00 -3.26 4.42
N VAL A 47 2.95 -3.70 3.61
CA VAL A 47 2.59 -4.19 2.29
C VAL A 47 1.67 -5.39 2.56
N GLU A 48 0.38 -5.12 2.73
CA GLU A 48 -0.67 -6.11 2.53
C GLU A 48 -0.34 -6.75 1.18
N ALA A 49 -0.43 -8.08 1.09
CA ALA A 49 -0.24 -8.79 -0.17
C ALA A 49 -0.90 -7.98 -1.30
N ALA A 50 -0.20 -7.81 -2.42
CA ALA A 50 -0.63 -6.93 -3.51
C ALA A 50 -1.92 -7.48 -4.15
N ASP A 51 -3.04 -7.34 -3.46
CA ASP A 51 -4.30 -7.94 -3.84
C ASP A 51 -4.87 -7.18 -5.01
N ILE A 52 -5.13 -7.91 -6.10
CA ILE A 52 -5.69 -7.32 -7.32
C ILE A 52 -7.21 -7.29 -7.18
N THR A 53 -7.80 -6.09 -7.25
CA THR A 53 -9.25 -5.91 -7.37
C THR A 53 -9.62 -5.47 -8.78
N ILE A 54 -10.54 -6.19 -9.43
CA ILE A 54 -11.08 -5.85 -10.75
C ILE A 54 -12.55 -5.45 -10.58
N GLY A 55 -12.91 -4.23 -11.01
CA GLY A 55 -14.21 -3.66 -10.73
C GLY A 55 -14.40 -2.22 -11.20
N THR A 56 -15.59 -1.68 -10.99
CA THR A 56 -15.95 -0.31 -11.39
C THR A 56 -15.70 0.75 -10.30
N GLY A 57 -15.23 0.33 -9.12
CA GLY A 57 -14.96 1.19 -7.97
C GLY A 57 -13.56 1.77 -7.96
N GLY A 58 -13.13 2.44 -9.03
CA GLY A 58 -11.81 3.13 -9.09
C GLY A 58 -10.62 2.28 -9.55
N ASP A 59 -10.81 0.99 -9.79
CA ASP A 59 -9.80 0.04 -10.29
C ASP A 59 -10.00 -0.31 -11.77
N VAL A 60 -9.15 -1.21 -12.29
CA VAL A 60 -9.24 -1.71 -13.66
C VAL A 60 -10.60 -2.39 -13.87
N ALA A 61 -11.40 -1.83 -14.78
CA ALA A 61 -12.74 -2.34 -15.11
C ALA A 61 -12.69 -3.52 -16.11
N SER A 62 -11.64 -3.60 -16.93
CA SER A 62 -11.46 -4.66 -17.93
C SER A 62 -9.99 -5.04 -18.09
N CYS A 63 -9.69 -6.34 -17.99
CA CYS A 63 -8.37 -6.91 -18.24
C CYS A 63 -8.47 -8.03 -19.27
N ASP A 64 -7.42 -8.22 -20.06
CA ASP A 64 -7.29 -9.43 -20.89
C ASP A 64 -6.92 -10.63 -20.02
N PHE A 65 -5.81 -10.51 -19.29
CA PHE A 65 -5.37 -11.48 -18.30
C PHE A 65 -5.19 -10.82 -16.94
N VAL A 66 -5.45 -11.58 -15.88
CA VAL A 66 -5.17 -11.16 -14.50
C VAL A 66 -4.14 -12.09 -13.91
N TYR A 67 -3.02 -11.53 -13.45
CA TYR A 67 -1.97 -12.27 -12.76
C TYR A 67 -1.62 -11.55 -11.46
N ASN A 68 -2.03 -12.11 -10.32
CA ASN A 68 -1.51 -11.69 -9.03
C ASN A 68 -0.32 -12.56 -8.67
N GLY A 69 0.89 -12.12 -9.03
CA GLY A 69 2.08 -12.96 -9.05
C GLY A 69 2.24 -13.72 -10.36
N HIS A 70 3.33 -13.42 -11.09
CA HIS A 70 3.62 -14.01 -12.39
C HIS A 70 5.12 -14.22 -12.55
N THR A 71 5.53 -15.45 -12.82
CA THR A 71 6.90 -15.75 -13.25
C THR A 71 6.91 -16.42 -14.60
N SER A 72 7.44 -15.70 -15.59
CA SER A 72 7.82 -16.22 -16.91
C SER A 72 9.34 -16.27 -16.98
N GLY A 73 9.92 -17.38 -16.52
CA GLY A 73 11.36 -17.64 -16.65
C GLY A 73 11.60 -18.77 -17.64
N THR A 74 12.68 -18.67 -18.43
CA THR A 74 13.25 -19.88 -19.07
C THR A 74 13.82 -20.78 -17.96
N ALA A 75 14.04 -22.07 -18.21
CA ALA A 75 14.34 -23.12 -17.22
C ALA A 75 15.51 -22.86 -16.23
N ASN A 76 16.20 -21.71 -16.32
CA ASN A 76 17.37 -21.35 -15.54
C ASN A 76 17.20 -20.08 -14.67
N ASP A 77 16.06 -19.39 -14.74
CA ASP A 77 15.75 -18.32 -13.81
C ASP A 77 15.08 -18.96 -12.59
N ASP A 78 15.57 -18.64 -11.37
CA ASP A 78 14.88 -18.94 -10.12
C ASP A 78 13.51 -18.24 -10.16
N ALA A 79 12.53 -18.88 -10.81
CA ALA A 79 11.15 -18.46 -10.76
C ALA A 79 10.78 -18.54 -9.28
N GLY A 80 10.75 -17.39 -8.60
CA GLY A 80 10.39 -17.35 -7.19
C GLY A 80 9.03 -18.02 -7.00
N GLU A 81 8.85 -18.73 -5.91
CA GLU A 81 7.56 -19.28 -5.52
C GLU A 81 6.50 -18.15 -5.54
N GLN A 82 5.38 -18.40 -6.23
CA GLN A 82 4.29 -17.43 -6.39
C GLN A 82 3.18 -17.79 -5.41
N SER A 83 3.28 -17.30 -4.17
CA SER A 83 2.40 -17.74 -3.09
C SER A 83 1.71 -16.59 -2.36
N ASN A 84 0.56 -16.91 -1.76
CA ASN A 84 -0.26 -16.00 -0.92
C ASN A 84 -0.80 -14.77 -1.66
N HIS A 85 -1.09 -14.91 -2.94
CA HIS A 85 -1.73 -13.86 -3.72
C HIS A 85 -3.25 -14.03 -3.71
N SER A 86 -3.99 -12.93 -3.55
CA SER A 86 -5.45 -12.92 -3.54
C SER A 86 -6.00 -11.97 -4.61
N THR A 87 -6.86 -12.48 -5.48
CA THR A 87 -7.49 -11.69 -6.54
C THR A 87 -8.99 -11.63 -6.30
N THR A 88 -9.56 -10.42 -6.35
CA THR A 88 -11.00 -10.21 -6.20
C THR A 88 -11.61 -9.63 -7.49
N ILE A 89 -12.63 -10.30 -8.03
CA ILE A 89 -13.40 -9.83 -9.20
C ILE A 89 -14.82 -9.48 -8.72
N THR A 90 -15.21 -8.23 -8.93
CA THR A 90 -16.48 -7.67 -8.43
C THR A 90 -17.50 -7.47 -9.54
N ALA A 91 -18.74 -7.15 -9.18
CA ALA A 91 -19.81 -6.80 -10.11
C ALA A 91 -19.42 -5.56 -10.95
N GLY A 92 -19.00 -5.79 -12.19
CA GLY A 92 -18.51 -4.77 -13.11
C GLY A 92 -17.10 -5.05 -13.66
N GLY A 93 -16.35 -5.96 -13.04
CA GLY A 93 -15.07 -6.44 -13.56
C GLY A 93 -15.24 -7.40 -14.72
N THR A 94 -14.51 -7.17 -15.82
CA THR A 94 -14.47 -8.07 -16.98
C THR A 94 -13.06 -8.59 -17.21
N VAL A 95 -12.91 -9.91 -17.33
CA VAL A 95 -11.68 -10.59 -17.73
C VAL A 95 -11.94 -11.32 -19.05
N ASN A 96 -11.26 -10.90 -20.12
CA ASN A 96 -11.50 -11.43 -21.47
C ASN A 96 -10.92 -12.83 -21.66
N TYR A 97 -9.88 -13.19 -20.92
CA TYR A 97 -9.30 -14.53 -20.92
C TYR A 97 -9.36 -15.11 -19.51
N SER A 98 -8.20 -15.32 -18.88
CA SER A 98 -8.10 -16.08 -17.64
C SER A 98 -7.61 -15.20 -16.48
N ALA A 99 -8.08 -15.55 -15.29
CA ALA A 99 -7.66 -14.96 -14.03
C ALA A 99 -6.85 -15.98 -13.22
N TYR A 100 -5.70 -15.54 -12.71
CA TYR A 100 -4.79 -16.35 -11.92
C TYR A 100 -4.55 -15.67 -10.58
N GLY A 101 -4.95 -16.35 -9.51
CA GLY A 101 -4.57 -15.96 -8.16
C GLY A 101 -3.08 -16.05 -7.97
N GLY A 102 -2.36 -16.95 -8.67
CA GLY A 102 -0.91 -16.94 -8.84
C GLY A 102 -0.48 -17.77 -10.06
N ASN A 103 0.56 -17.36 -10.79
CA ASN A 103 1.03 -18.07 -11.99
C ASN A 103 2.54 -18.27 -11.98
N SER A 104 2.98 -19.53 -12.06
CA SER A 104 4.39 -19.87 -12.19
C SER A 104 4.65 -20.85 -13.34
N SER A 105 5.67 -20.57 -14.13
CA SER A 105 6.11 -21.50 -15.18
C SER A 105 6.97 -22.62 -14.59
N ASN A 106 7.94 -22.29 -13.73
CA ASN A 106 8.99 -23.24 -13.33
C ASN A 106 9.05 -23.52 -11.82
N SER A 107 8.10 -23.00 -11.04
CA SER A 107 8.14 -23.02 -9.57
C SER A 107 6.76 -23.20 -8.96
N ASN A 108 6.67 -23.21 -7.64
CA ASN A 108 5.43 -23.48 -6.92
C ASN A 108 4.47 -22.27 -6.98
N ALA A 109 3.17 -22.55 -6.96
CA ALA A 109 2.09 -21.59 -6.80
C ALA A 109 1.21 -22.03 -5.62
N ILE A 110 1.53 -21.62 -4.39
CA ILE A 110 0.93 -22.17 -3.17
C ILE A 110 0.03 -21.14 -2.47
N SER A 111 -1.09 -21.60 -1.90
CA SER A 111 -1.96 -20.76 -1.04
C SER A 111 -2.49 -19.49 -1.71
N ASN A 112 -2.67 -19.49 -3.02
CA ASN A 112 -3.24 -18.37 -3.76
C ASN A 112 -4.76 -18.50 -3.85
N SER A 113 -5.45 -17.38 -4.01
CA SER A 113 -6.90 -17.37 -4.08
C SER A 113 -7.46 -16.43 -5.14
N VAL A 114 -8.60 -16.83 -5.71
CA VAL A 114 -9.44 -15.94 -6.52
C VAL A 114 -10.85 -15.96 -5.95
N THR A 115 -11.35 -14.77 -5.59
CA THR A 115 -12.71 -14.55 -5.13
C THR A 115 -13.48 -13.78 -6.19
N MET A 116 -14.61 -14.32 -6.62
CA MET A 116 -15.54 -13.62 -7.51
C MET A 116 -16.82 -13.32 -6.75
N THR A 117 -17.11 -12.04 -6.51
CA THR A 117 -18.39 -11.58 -5.96
C THR A 117 -19.37 -11.14 -7.06
N GLY A 118 -18.91 -11.15 -8.31
CA GLY A 118 -19.67 -10.82 -9.51
C GLY A 118 -18.73 -10.76 -10.72
N GLY A 119 -19.12 -9.99 -11.75
CA GLY A 119 -18.29 -9.77 -12.93
C GLY A 119 -18.29 -10.94 -13.91
N LYS A 120 -17.44 -10.85 -14.94
CA LYS A 120 -17.38 -11.83 -16.03
C LYS A 120 -15.95 -12.23 -16.31
N VAL A 121 -15.69 -13.53 -16.37
CA VAL A 121 -14.45 -14.12 -16.89
C VAL A 121 -14.82 -15.00 -18.08
N SER A 122 -14.22 -14.77 -19.25
CA SER A 122 -14.59 -15.53 -20.46
C SER A 122 -13.75 -16.79 -20.66
N GLY A 123 -12.56 -16.86 -20.07
CA GLY A 123 -11.67 -18.02 -20.03
C GLY A 123 -11.78 -18.77 -18.70
N HIS A 124 -10.63 -18.99 -18.05
CA HIS A 124 -10.54 -19.83 -16.85
C HIS A 124 -10.17 -19.03 -15.60
N VAL A 125 -10.58 -19.53 -14.44
CA VAL A 125 -10.22 -18.97 -13.14
C VAL A 125 -9.41 -19.99 -12.36
N TYR A 126 -8.18 -19.61 -12.01
CA TYR A 126 -7.25 -20.46 -11.27
C TYR A 126 -6.93 -19.81 -9.93
N GLY A 127 -7.15 -20.54 -8.83
CA GLY A 127 -6.67 -20.12 -7.51
C GLY A 127 -5.16 -19.94 -7.53
N GLY A 128 -4.45 -20.90 -8.15
CA GLY A 128 -3.03 -20.83 -8.49
C GLY A 128 -2.72 -21.81 -9.63
N TYR A 129 -1.73 -21.49 -10.46
CA TYR A 129 -1.31 -22.30 -11.60
C TYR A 129 0.21 -22.45 -11.59
N SER A 130 0.69 -23.69 -11.67
CA SER A 130 2.10 -24.00 -11.89
C SER A 130 2.25 -24.99 -13.04
N SER A 131 3.21 -24.74 -13.95
CA SER A 131 3.48 -25.66 -15.06
C SER A 131 4.47 -26.78 -14.71
N SER A 132 5.41 -26.56 -13.79
CA SER A 132 6.41 -27.59 -13.41
C SER A 132 6.59 -27.77 -11.90
N GLY A 133 6.01 -26.90 -11.08
CA GLY A 133 6.04 -26.97 -9.62
C GLY A 133 4.69 -27.36 -9.03
N GLU A 134 4.58 -27.23 -7.70
CA GLU A 134 3.36 -27.56 -6.98
C GLU A 134 2.33 -26.42 -7.02
N ALA A 135 1.06 -26.76 -7.22
CA ALA A 135 -0.07 -25.83 -7.10
C ALA A 135 -0.98 -26.23 -5.93
N SER A 136 -0.46 -26.19 -4.70
CA SER A 136 -1.17 -26.68 -3.51
C SER A 136 -1.89 -25.57 -2.73
N HIS A 137 -2.92 -25.94 -1.97
CA HIS A 137 -3.67 -25.05 -1.08
C HIS A 137 -4.32 -23.82 -1.74
N ASN A 138 -4.50 -23.84 -3.07
CA ASN A 138 -5.14 -22.75 -3.79
C ASN A 138 -6.67 -22.83 -3.68
N ASN A 139 -7.34 -21.68 -3.68
CA ASN A 139 -8.80 -21.61 -3.59
C ASN A 139 -9.43 -20.75 -4.68
N VAL A 140 -10.60 -21.17 -5.17
CA VAL A 140 -11.47 -20.32 -5.98
C VAL A 140 -12.83 -20.29 -5.31
N SER A 141 -13.34 -19.10 -5.03
CA SER A 141 -14.63 -18.88 -4.39
C SER A 141 -15.53 -18.01 -5.28
N PHE A 142 -16.79 -18.41 -5.43
CA PHE A 142 -17.78 -17.72 -6.25
C PHE A 142 -19.01 -17.37 -5.40
N TYR A 143 -19.27 -16.07 -5.22
CA TYR A 143 -20.35 -15.51 -4.41
C TYR A 143 -21.21 -14.56 -5.27
N PRO A 144 -22.13 -15.09 -6.10
CA PRO A 144 -22.97 -14.24 -6.94
C PRO A 144 -23.93 -13.42 -6.08
N LEU A 145 -24.02 -12.11 -6.36
CA LEU A 145 -25.07 -11.26 -5.83
C LEU A 145 -26.37 -11.55 -6.62
N PHE A 146 -27.31 -12.25 -5.98
CA PHE A 146 -28.66 -12.49 -6.51
C PHE A 146 -29.61 -11.32 -6.23
#